data_AF-A0A7J6S8Z3-F1
#
_entry.id   AF-A0A7J6S8Z3-F1
#
_cell.length_a   1.000
_cell.length_b   1.000
_cell.length_c   1.000
_cell.angle_alpha   90.00
_cell.angle_beta   90.00
_cell.angle_gamma   90.00
#
_symmetry.space_group_name_H-M   'P 1'
#
loop_
_entity.id
_entity.type
_entity.pdbx_description
1 polymer ?
#
loop_
_entity_poly.entity_id
_entity_poly.type
_entity_poly.pdbx_seq_one_letter_code
_entity_poly.pdbx_strand_id
1 'polypeptide(L)'
;MDSTRIRSKLPGPPPPLRGCPLSTIMLDRSFLRDAESHSDDAFDASVPVSSVDFFLSHSWSADGFWKQMAIFICSSTSATYKIMVFSSVAASYLFVFGGRYRWREELIVSCLGFVSFLISLVVIPLYNQRNTIVFLDKCCIQQKDPTAKSYGISRLAEYLRASDKLLVLWSPDYLDRLWCVYELAVFLRTHDKEDVVVVNLDHLKLCVTLMLTQFMSILILDLAEEYILSTNLYHIGVVLGLATSLFIGHGAFACNEEWQSFCSSVKCFRVRKAKCSSTADYSRLKKLITDMYGSEAEFEAVVKGLCLGQGKNKHVPTWLFSRALLRLMLAPHIPLFVARTFSLAAIIRGESTPTVKLYDPDEAPEPLPSIALAAFWDLRASTIPILMMSFRTPLMLLVGHELAITWIFKKMGRWYLGITFAITFGAYNCLTQVVCGLHLFYHPIHRAPISGWINEGSLWITGIGAAALIFSLLRSSYPYDLPNASSKNNE
;
A
#
# COMPACT_ATOMS: atom_id res chain seq x y z
N MET A 1 26.87 -18.03 -25.45
CA MET A 1 26.03 -18.72 -26.47
C MET A 1 25.98 -17.81 -27.69
N ASP A 2 26.43 -18.33 -28.83
CA ASP A 2 26.62 -17.55 -30.04
C ASP A 2 25.26 -17.38 -30.76
N SER A 3 24.64 -16.20 -30.62
CA SER A 3 23.33 -15.86 -31.21
C SER A 3 23.30 -15.95 -32.74
N THR A 4 24.46 -16.13 -33.36
CA THR A 4 24.67 -16.30 -34.79
C THR A 4 24.07 -17.60 -35.34
N ARG A 5 24.01 -18.72 -34.58
CA ARG A 5 23.51 -20.00 -35.12
C ARG A 5 22.01 -20.01 -35.44
N ILE A 6 21.19 -19.23 -34.73
CA ILE A 6 19.74 -19.15 -34.98
C ILE A 6 19.42 -18.22 -36.16
N ARG A 7 20.31 -17.28 -36.51
CA ARG A 7 20.09 -16.28 -37.58
C ARG A 7 19.99 -16.89 -39.00
N SER A 8 20.56 -18.07 -39.23
CA SER A 8 20.74 -18.63 -40.58
C SER A 8 19.48 -19.09 -41.32
N LYS A 9 18.29 -19.06 -40.70
CA LYS A 9 17.06 -19.63 -41.29
C LYS A 9 15.92 -18.66 -41.59
N LEU A 10 16.05 -17.37 -41.27
CA LEU A 10 14.99 -16.39 -41.51
C LEU A 10 15.41 -15.42 -42.63
N PRO A 11 14.63 -15.30 -43.72
CA PRO A 11 14.95 -14.37 -44.81
C PRO A 11 14.74 -12.92 -44.35
N GLY A 12 15.77 -12.09 -44.48
CA GLY A 12 15.72 -10.64 -44.25
C GLY A 12 16.52 -10.15 -43.03
N PRO A 13 16.83 -8.84 -42.97
CA PRO A 13 17.43 -8.23 -41.80
C PRO A 13 16.47 -8.31 -40.60
N PRO A 14 16.98 -8.46 -39.37
CA PRO A 14 16.15 -8.44 -38.17
C PRO A 14 15.35 -7.13 -38.09
N PRO A 15 14.04 -7.18 -37.74
CA PRO A 15 13.32 -5.99 -37.37
C PRO A 15 14.01 -5.35 -36.16
N PRO A 16 14.11 -4.01 -36.13
CA PRO A 16 14.74 -3.32 -35.02
C PRO A 16 13.97 -3.58 -33.72
N LEU A 17 14.67 -3.49 -32.58
CA LEU A 17 14.00 -3.36 -31.29
C LEU A 17 13.08 -2.13 -31.34
N ARG A 18 11.87 -2.27 -30.81
CA ARG A 18 10.90 -1.18 -30.70
C ARG A 18 10.58 -0.93 -29.24
N GLY A 19 10.24 0.31 -28.91
CA GLY A 19 9.80 0.73 -27.60
C GLY A 19 8.66 1.74 -27.72
N CYS A 20 7.81 1.79 -26.70
CA CYS A 20 6.68 2.71 -26.63
C CYS A 20 6.93 3.72 -25.49
N PRO A 21 6.64 5.02 -25.68
CA PRO A 21 6.70 5.96 -24.57
C PRO A 21 5.80 5.53 -23.42
N LEU A 22 6.31 5.53 -22.19
CA LEU A 22 5.56 5.11 -21.01
C LEU A 22 4.28 5.94 -20.84
N SER A 23 4.35 7.24 -21.13
CA SER A 23 3.19 8.14 -21.10
C SER A 23 2.03 7.67 -21.99
N THR A 24 2.31 7.06 -23.13
CA THR A 24 1.28 6.51 -24.04
C THR A 24 0.53 5.34 -23.38
N ILE A 25 1.26 4.41 -22.75
CA ILE A 25 0.68 3.28 -22.01
C ILE A 25 -0.09 3.77 -20.78
N MET A 26 0.40 4.83 -20.14
CA MET A 26 -0.26 5.43 -18.97
C MET A 26 -1.55 6.17 -19.33
N LEU A 27 -1.65 6.77 -20.52
CA LEU A 27 -2.85 7.50 -20.94
C LEU A 27 -3.93 6.59 -21.52
N ASP A 28 -3.55 5.49 -22.19
CA ASP A 28 -4.49 4.55 -22.76
C ASP A 28 -4.40 3.15 -22.13
N ARG A 29 -5.41 2.83 -21.31
CA ARG A 29 -5.55 1.53 -20.66
C ARG A 29 -5.73 0.37 -21.63
N SER A 30 -6.11 0.63 -22.89
CA SER A 30 -6.33 -0.41 -23.90
C SER A 30 -5.06 -1.21 -24.20
N PHE A 31 -3.89 -0.60 -24.02
CA PHE A 31 -2.60 -1.28 -24.19
C PHE A 31 -2.36 -2.38 -23.15
N LEU A 32 -2.96 -2.27 -21.96
CA LEU A 32 -2.80 -3.22 -20.85
C LEU A 32 -3.98 -4.19 -20.71
N ARG A 33 -4.98 -4.07 -21.59
CA ARG A 33 -6.20 -4.87 -21.61
C ARG A 33 -6.17 -5.81 -22.81
N ASP A 34 -6.26 -7.11 -22.54
CA ASP A 34 -6.36 -8.21 -23.51
C ASP A 34 -5.22 -8.24 -24.55
N ALA A 35 -4.68 -9.43 -24.85
CA ALA A 35 -3.54 -9.54 -25.76
C ALA A 35 -3.87 -9.17 -27.22
N GLU A 36 -5.14 -9.27 -27.64
CA GLU A 36 -5.52 -9.23 -29.07
C GLU A 36 -6.25 -7.94 -29.51
N SER A 37 -6.83 -7.17 -28.58
CA SER A 37 -7.61 -5.97 -28.91
C SER A 37 -6.71 -4.82 -29.41
N HIS A 38 -7.12 -4.05 -30.42
CA HIS A 38 -6.41 -2.82 -30.89
C HIS A 38 -4.90 -3.01 -31.19
N SER A 39 -4.53 -4.15 -31.76
CA SER A 39 -3.11 -4.49 -31.93
C SER A 39 -2.35 -3.65 -32.96
N ASP A 40 -3.01 -3.12 -34.00
CA ASP A 40 -2.38 -2.23 -34.98
C ASP A 40 -2.08 -0.86 -34.36
N ASP A 41 -3.10 -0.24 -33.75
CA ASP A 41 -2.97 1.03 -33.05
C ASP A 41 -1.85 0.96 -31.98
N ALA A 42 -1.70 -0.19 -31.33
CA ALA A 42 -0.64 -0.45 -30.36
C ALA A 42 0.74 -0.59 -30.98
N PHE A 43 0.87 -1.27 -32.12
CA PHE A 43 2.15 -1.40 -32.78
C PHE A 43 2.65 -0.05 -33.34
N ASP A 44 1.74 0.73 -33.90
CA ASP A 44 2.03 2.05 -34.47
C ASP A 44 2.44 3.08 -33.41
N ALA A 45 2.03 2.88 -32.15
CA ALA A 45 2.45 3.71 -31.02
C ALA A 45 3.91 3.49 -30.59
N SER A 46 4.55 2.40 -31.02
CA SER A 46 5.96 2.13 -30.73
C SER A 46 6.89 2.71 -31.80
N VAL A 47 8.15 2.96 -31.46
CA VAL A 47 9.19 3.44 -32.40
C VAL A 47 10.45 2.56 -32.32
N PRO A 48 11.24 2.44 -33.41
CA PRO A 48 12.52 1.76 -33.36
C PRO A 48 13.48 2.44 -32.37
N VAL A 49 14.13 1.65 -31.50
CA VAL A 49 15.07 2.13 -30.47
C VAL A 49 16.26 1.18 -30.32
N SER A 50 17.36 1.68 -29.77
CA SER A 50 18.55 0.87 -29.46
C SER A 50 18.46 0.12 -28.13
N SER A 51 17.72 0.68 -27.17
CA SER A 51 17.51 0.14 -25.83
C SER A 51 16.16 0.64 -25.27
N VAL A 52 15.69 0.03 -24.18
CA VAL A 52 14.47 0.45 -23.46
C VAL A 52 14.77 0.60 -21.97
N ASP A 53 14.14 1.57 -21.30
CA ASP A 53 14.34 1.82 -19.88
C ASP A 53 13.71 0.72 -19.01
N PHE A 54 12.51 0.24 -19.42
CA PHE A 54 11.81 -0.82 -18.70
C PHE A 54 11.22 -1.87 -19.65
N PHE A 55 11.42 -3.13 -19.32
CA PHE A 55 10.64 -4.24 -19.85
C PHE A 55 9.43 -4.47 -18.94
N LEU A 56 8.21 -4.38 -19.48
CA LEU A 56 6.98 -4.59 -18.71
C LEU A 56 6.54 -6.07 -18.77
N SER A 57 6.88 -6.84 -17.73
CA SER A 57 6.41 -8.22 -17.62
C SER A 57 5.16 -8.30 -16.76
N HIS A 58 4.12 -8.94 -17.27
CA HIS A 58 2.81 -8.97 -16.62
C HIS A 58 1.96 -10.16 -17.09
N SER A 59 0.94 -10.54 -16.30
CA SER A 59 -0.09 -11.46 -16.78
C SER A 59 -1.19 -10.71 -17.55
N TRP A 60 -1.55 -11.22 -18.72
CA TRP A 60 -2.68 -10.68 -19.50
C TRP A 60 -4.04 -10.87 -18.83
N SER A 61 -4.20 -11.87 -17.95
CA SER A 61 -5.47 -12.13 -17.24
C SER A 61 -5.76 -11.11 -16.14
N ALA A 62 -4.72 -10.45 -15.62
CA ALA A 62 -4.87 -9.47 -14.58
C ALA A 62 -5.57 -8.23 -15.13
N ASP A 63 -6.35 -7.57 -14.28
CA ASP A 63 -7.11 -6.39 -14.65
C ASP A 63 -6.18 -5.24 -15.11
N GLY A 64 -6.50 -4.66 -16.27
CA GLY A 64 -5.69 -3.62 -16.91
C GLY A 64 -5.64 -2.31 -16.11
N PHE A 65 -6.71 -1.97 -15.38
CA PHE A 65 -6.74 -0.76 -14.57
C PHE A 65 -5.73 -0.85 -13.41
N TRP A 66 -5.64 -1.99 -12.73
CA TRP A 66 -4.67 -2.15 -11.66
C TRP A 66 -3.21 -2.18 -12.15
N LYS A 67 -2.95 -2.73 -13.34
CA LYS A 67 -1.62 -2.62 -14.00
C LYS A 67 -1.26 -1.17 -14.28
N GLN A 68 -2.21 -0.40 -14.82
CA GLN A 68 -2.01 1.02 -15.10
C GLN A 68 -1.73 1.80 -13.81
N MET A 69 -2.54 1.60 -12.75
CA MET A 69 -2.32 2.22 -11.45
C MET A 69 -0.96 1.86 -10.84
N ALA A 70 -0.51 0.61 -10.99
CA ALA A 70 0.81 0.19 -10.55
C ALA A 70 1.91 1.01 -11.22
N ILE A 71 1.80 1.25 -12.53
CA ILE A 71 2.75 2.08 -13.28
C ILE A 71 2.72 3.55 -12.82
N PHE A 72 1.53 4.13 -12.62
CA PHE A 72 1.39 5.50 -12.09
C PHE A 72 2.07 5.68 -10.74
N ILE A 73 1.81 4.77 -9.81
CA ILE A 73 2.34 4.81 -8.46
C ILE A 73 3.86 4.58 -8.50
N CYS A 74 4.35 3.58 -9.22
CA CYS A 74 5.80 3.30 -9.26
C CYS A 74 6.62 4.43 -9.91
N SER A 75 6.07 5.14 -10.90
CA SER A 75 6.79 6.19 -11.61
C SER A 75 6.88 7.53 -10.87
N SER A 76 5.94 7.86 -9.97
CA SER A 76 5.85 9.21 -9.39
C SER A 76 5.67 9.33 -7.90
N THR A 77 5.42 8.24 -7.15
CA THR A 77 4.96 8.37 -5.75
C THR A 77 5.87 9.22 -4.87
N SER A 78 7.19 9.21 -5.08
CA SER A 78 8.09 10.05 -4.29
C SER A 78 7.85 11.55 -4.47
N ALA A 79 7.58 11.98 -5.69
CA ALA A 79 7.35 13.38 -6.01
C ALA A 79 5.93 13.78 -5.62
N THR A 80 4.94 12.92 -5.92
CA THR A 80 3.54 13.07 -5.51
C THR A 80 3.41 13.28 -4.01
N TYR A 81 4.10 12.45 -3.23
CA TYR A 81 4.12 12.56 -1.77
C TYR A 81 4.71 13.89 -1.29
N LYS A 82 5.83 14.33 -1.87
CA LYS A 82 6.44 15.63 -1.51
C LYS A 82 5.50 16.79 -1.81
N ILE A 83 4.82 16.78 -2.96
CA ILE A 83 3.85 17.81 -3.34
C ILE A 83 2.69 17.86 -2.36
N MET A 84 2.13 16.70 -1.98
CA MET A 84 1.07 16.61 -0.99
C MET A 84 1.51 17.13 0.39
N VAL A 85 2.70 16.76 0.85
CA VAL A 85 3.23 17.28 2.13
C VAL A 85 3.40 18.80 2.04
N PHE A 86 3.99 19.30 0.96
CA PHE A 86 4.23 20.72 0.77
C PHE A 86 2.92 21.52 0.68
N SER A 87 1.94 21.06 -0.10
CA SER A 87 0.64 21.72 -0.24
C SER A 87 -0.11 21.78 1.09
N SER A 88 -0.06 20.70 1.87
CA SER A 88 -0.70 20.63 3.18
C SER A 88 -0.05 21.58 4.18
N VAL A 89 1.29 21.61 4.23
CA VAL A 89 2.04 22.54 5.09
C VAL A 89 1.78 23.98 4.69
N ALA A 90 1.79 24.30 3.40
CA ALA A 90 1.50 25.63 2.89
C ALA A 90 0.07 26.08 3.25
N ALA A 91 -0.92 25.20 3.07
CA ALA A 91 -2.30 25.48 3.45
C ALA A 91 -2.45 25.72 4.96
N SER A 92 -1.85 24.87 5.80
CA SER A 92 -1.86 25.07 7.26
C SER A 92 -1.23 26.40 7.66
N TYR A 93 -0.08 26.75 7.08
CA TYR A 93 0.59 28.02 7.34
C TYR A 93 -0.31 29.22 6.99
N LEU A 94 -0.95 29.20 5.81
CA LEU A 94 -1.86 30.26 5.38
C LEU A 94 -3.04 30.46 6.34
N PHE A 95 -3.61 29.38 6.88
CA PHE A 95 -4.73 29.49 7.83
C PHE A 95 -4.30 30.03 9.19
N VAL A 96 -3.14 29.61 9.69
CA VAL A 96 -2.59 30.06 10.98
C VAL A 96 -2.28 31.55 10.93
N PHE A 97 -1.46 31.96 9.96
CA PHE A 97 -1.00 33.34 9.86
C PHE A 97 -2.05 34.28 9.25
N GLY A 98 -3.05 33.74 8.57
CA GLY A 98 -4.21 34.48 8.09
C GLY A 98 -5.23 34.83 9.18
N GLY A 99 -5.02 34.40 10.43
CA GLY A 99 -5.92 34.69 11.57
C GLY A 99 -7.29 34.04 11.45
N ARG A 100 -7.42 32.98 10.64
CA ARG A 100 -8.69 32.30 10.34
C ARG A 100 -8.69 30.83 10.76
N TYR A 101 -7.79 30.41 11.64
CA TYR A 101 -7.71 28.99 11.97
C TYR A 101 -8.91 28.55 12.83
N ARG A 102 -9.83 27.79 12.25
CA ARG A 102 -10.92 27.06 12.92
C ARG A 102 -10.86 25.59 12.48
N TRP A 103 -11.81 24.79 12.93
CA TRP A 103 -11.88 23.35 12.61
C TRP A 103 -12.15 23.06 11.12
N ARG A 104 -12.87 23.96 10.43
CA ARG A 104 -13.14 23.83 8.98
C ARG A 104 -11.87 23.85 8.14
N GLU A 105 -10.85 24.55 8.62
CA GLU A 105 -9.56 24.70 7.97
C GLU A 105 -8.77 23.39 7.98
N GLU A 106 -8.92 22.52 9.00
CA GLU A 106 -8.29 21.18 9.03
C GLU A 106 -8.84 20.28 7.92
N LEU A 107 -10.17 20.29 7.73
CA LEU A 107 -10.82 19.57 6.65
C LEU A 107 -10.37 20.09 5.28
N ILE A 108 -10.27 21.41 5.12
CA ILE A 108 -9.79 22.03 3.87
C ILE A 108 -8.34 21.64 3.59
N VAL A 109 -7.45 21.70 4.59
CA VAL A 109 -6.04 21.26 4.47
C VAL A 109 -5.96 19.80 4.04
N SER A 110 -6.75 18.93 4.67
CA SER A 110 -6.78 17.49 4.37
C SER A 110 -7.28 17.21 2.95
N CYS A 111 -8.36 17.87 2.54
CA CYS A 111 -8.90 17.79 1.19
C CYS A 111 -7.90 18.33 0.15
N LEU A 112 -7.26 19.47 0.40
CA LEU A 112 -6.24 20.05 -0.49
C LEU A 112 -5.03 19.13 -0.62
N GLY A 113 -4.54 18.58 0.49
CA GLY A 113 -3.49 17.58 0.51
C GLY A 113 -3.87 16.39 -0.38
N PHE A 114 -5.02 15.78 -0.15
CA PHE A 114 -5.49 14.62 -0.91
C PHE A 114 -5.72 14.91 -2.40
N VAL A 115 -6.37 16.03 -2.73
CA VAL A 115 -6.57 16.46 -4.13
C VAL A 115 -5.23 16.72 -4.82
N SER A 116 -4.29 17.39 -4.14
CA SER A 116 -2.94 17.60 -4.70
C SER A 116 -2.19 16.28 -4.90
N PHE A 117 -2.39 15.29 -4.03
CA PHE A 117 -1.87 13.94 -4.21
C PHE A 117 -2.46 13.30 -5.48
N LEU A 118 -3.78 13.29 -5.66
CA LEU A 118 -4.44 12.70 -6.83
C LEU A 118 -4.02 13.37 -8.14
N ILE A 119 -4.00 14.71 -8.17
CA ILE A 119 -3.58 15.48 -9.35
C ILE A 119 -2.12 15.18 -9.66
N SER A 120 -1.24 15.23 -8.67
CA SER A 120 0.19 15.01 -8.90
C SER A 120 0.52 13.57 -9.25
N LEU A 121 -0.28 12.59 -8.81
CA LEU A 121 -0.15 11.18 -9.21
C LEU A 121 -0.35 11.02 -10.71
N VAL A 122 -1.22 11.83 -11.33
CA VAL A 122 -1.47 11.80 -12.78
C VAL A 122 -0.50 12.72 -13.53
N VAL A 123 -0.33 13.96 -13.07
CA VAL A 123 0.42 15.00 -13.80
C VAL A 123 1.92 14.71 -13.80
N ILE A 124 2.50 14.26 -12.67
CA ILE A 124 3.95 14.06 -12.59
C ILE A 124 4.44 12.98 -13.57
N PRO A 125 3.87 11.76 -13.62
CA PRO A 125 4.33 10.78 -14.60
C PRO A 125 4.20 11.25 -16.03
N LEU A 126 3.09 11.92 -16.38
CA LEU A 126 2.85 12.39 -17.74
C LEU A 126 3.84 13.49 -18.18
N TYR A 127 4.45 14.18 -17.22
CA TYR A 127 5.49 15.16 -17.48
C TYR A 127 6.90 14.55 -17.42
N ASN A 128 7.23 13.84 -16.34
CA ASN A 128 8.57 13.31 -16.08
C ASN A 128 8.91 12.08 -16.94
N GLN A 129 7.93 11.28 -17.33
CA GLN A 129 8.14 10.01 -18.05
C GLN A 129 7.93 10.16 -19.56
N ARG A 130 7.97 11.39 -20.09
CA ARG A 130 7.83 11.64 -21.54
C ARG A 130 8.94 10.98 -22.36
N ASN A 131 10.13 10.88 -21.77
CA ASN A 131 11.30 10.30 -22.42
C ASN A 131 11.56 8.84 -22.01
N THR A 132 10.74 8.28 -21.12
CA THR A 132 10.89 6.89 -20.68
C THR A 132 10.27 5.98 -21.73
N ILE A 133 11.11 5.15 -22.34
CA ILE A 133 10.72 4.18 -23.35
C ILE A 133 10.62 2.81 -22.69
N VAL A 134 9.51 2.14 -22.92
CA VAL A 134 9.27 0.81 -22.36
C VAL A 134 8.97 -0.21 -23.44
N PHE A 135 9.36 -1.45 -23.18
CA PHE A 135 8.95 -2.59 -23.96
C PHE A 135 7.67 -3.18 -23.38
N LEU A 136 6.61 -3.12 -24.17
CA LEU A 136 5.37 -3.86 -23.97
C LEU A 136 5.16 -4.74 -25.20
N ASP A 137 5.09 -6.05 -25.03
CA ASP A 137 4.95 -7.05 -26.09
C ASP A 137 3.88 -6.69 -27.13
N LYS A 138 2.69 -6.26 -26.69
CA LYS A 138 1.59 -5.84 -27.57
C LYS A 138 1.94 -4.64 -28.45
N CYS A 139 2.74 -3.70 -27.95
CA CYS A 139 3.15 -2.51 -28.70
C CYS A 139 4.41 -2.75 -29.55
N CYS A 140 5.32 -3.61 -29.08
CA CYS A 140 6.67 -3.69 -29.65
C CYS A 140 6.84 -4.88 -30.61
N ILE A 141 5.91 -5.84 -30.59
CA ILE A 141 5.89 -7.00 -31.49
C ILE A 141 4.65 -6.88 -32.38
N GLN A 142 4.87 -6.98 -33.70
CA GLN A 142 3.78 -6.97 -34.67
C GLN A 142 2.86 -8.18 -34.44
N GLN A 143 1.60 -7.95 -34.05
CA GLN A 143 0.71 -9.05 -33.62
C GLN A 143 -0.06 -9.71 -34.77
N LYS A 144 -0.38 -8.96 -35.84
CA LYS A 144 -1.23 -9.44 -36.94
C LYS A 144 -0.53 -10.34 -37.93
N ASP A 145 0.69 -10.01 -38.31
CA ASP A 145 1.48 -10.87 -39.18
C ASP A 145 2.09 -12.02 -38.34
N PRO A 146 1.65 -13.28 -38.54
CA PRO A 146 2.17 -14.41 -37.77
C PRO A 146 3.67 -14.61 -37.98
N THR A 147 4.22 -14.22 -39.13
CA THR A 147 5.66 -14.32 -39.43
C THR A 147 6.44 -13.29 -38.62
N ALA A 148 6.06 -12.01 -38.69
CA ALA A 148 6.68 -10.96 -37.87
C ALA A 148 6.48 -11.18 -36.37
N LYS A 149 5.30 -11.64 -35.93
CA LYS A 149 5.02 -12.02 -34.54
C LYS A 149 5.97 -13.11 -34.08
N SER A 150 6.07 -14.18 -34.87
CA SER A 150 6.99 -15.27 -34.58
C SER A 150 8.43 -14.77 -34.56
N TYR A 151 8.81 -13.89 -35.47
CA TYR A 151 10.14 -13.28 -35.46
C TYR A 151 10.39 -12.51 -34.16
N GLY A 152 9.52 -11.58 -33.78
CA GLY A 152 9.68 -10.77 -32.56
C GLY A 152 9.76 -11.63 -31.30
N ILE A 153 8.91 -12.66 -31.19
CA ILE A 153 8.95 -13.61 -30.07
C ILE A 153 10.29 -14.36 -30.01
N SER A 154 10.88 -14.74 -31.16
CA SER A 154 12.19 -15.42 -31.18
C SER A 154 13.34 -14.53 -30.68
N ARG A 155 13.13 -13.21 -30.61
CA ARG A 155 14.11 -12.20 -30.21
C ARG A 155 13.86 -11.67 -28.80
N LEU A 156 12.85 -12.17 -28.08
CA LEU A 156 12.48 -11.67 -26.75
C LEU A 156 13.66 -11.63 -25.77
N ALA A 157 14.52 -12.65 -25.80
CA ALA A 157 15.73 -12.69 -24.98
C ALA A 157 16.77 -11.61 -25.33
N GLU A 158 16.78 -11.11 -26.57
CA GLU A 158 17.62 -9.97 -26.96
C GLU A 158 17.00 -8.66 -26.49
N TYR A 159 15.67 -8.54 -26.57
CA TYR A 159 14.95 -7.36 -26.06
C TYR A 159 15.11 -7.22 -24.54
N LEU A 160 15.01 -8.32 -23.79
CA LEU A 160 15.29 -8.34 -22.35
C LEU A 160 16.72 -7.91 -22.03
N ARG A 161 17.71 -8.30 -22.84
CA ARG A 161 19.11 -7.88 -22.68
C ARG A 161 19.35 -6.40 -23.02
N ALA A 162 18.51 -5.83 -23.88
CA ALA A 162 18.55 -4.42 -24.25
C ALA A 162 17.66 -3.55 -23.35
N SER A 163 17.13 -4.11 -22.26
CA SER A 163 16.28 -3.42 -21.29
C SER A 163 17.07 -3.11 -20.03
N ASP A 164 17.05 -1.87 -19.56
CA ASP A 164 17.80 -1.48 -18.36
C ASP A 164 17.21 -2.09 -17.08
N LYS A 165 15.87 -2.20 -17.03
CA LYS A 165 15.13 -2.74 -15.87
C LYS A 165 13.99 -3.66 -16.28
N LEU A 166 13.59 -4.54 -15.38
CA LEU A 166 12.40 -5.37 -15.52
C LEU A 166 11.34 -4.93 -14.50
N LEU A 167 10.23 -4.37 -14.99
CA LEU A 167 9.07 -4.06 -14.15
C LEU A 167 8.08 -5.24 -14.21
N VAL A 168 8.01 -6.00 -13.12
CA VAL A 168 7.11 -7.13 -12.94
C VAL A 168 5.83 -6.66 -12.27
N LEU A 169 4.72 -6.64 -13.01
CA LEU A 169 3.38 -6.40 -12.49
C LEU A 169 2.80 -7.74 -12.02
N TRP A 170 3.06 -8.07 -10.75
CA TRP A 170 2.78 -9.37 -10.18
C TRP A 170 1.29 -9.52 -9.81
N SER A 171 0.68 -10.56 -10.37
CA SER A 171 -0.65 -11.10 -10.02
C SER A 171 -0.52 -12.55 -9.55
N PRO A 172 -1.51 -13.11 -8.83
CA PRO A 172 -1.45 -14.49 -8.32
C PRO A 172 -1.14 -15.55 -9.38
N ASP A 173 -1.58 -15.33 -10.63
CA ASP A 173 -1.36 -16.24 -11.75
C ASP A 173 -0.08 -15.95 -12.57
N TYR A 174 0.71 -14.93 -12.20
CA TYR A 174 1.91 -14.56 -12.94
C TYR A 174 2.92 -15.72 -13.05
N LEU A 175 3.17 -16.42 -11.94
CA LEU A 175 4.08 -17.57 -11.90
C LEU A 175 3.49 -18.83 -12.54
N ASP A 176 2.17 -18.87 -12.77
CA ASP A 176 1.57 -19.93 -13.56
C ASP A 176 1.92 -19.78 -15.05
N ARG A 177 2.31 -18.59 -15.53
CA ARG A 177 2.55 -18.34 -16.96
C ARG A 177 4.00 -18.57 -17.32
N LEU A 178 4.25 -19.51 -18.23
CA LEU A 178 5.63 -19.87 -18.61
C LEU A 178 6.37 -18.70 -19.28
N TRP A 179 5.68 -17.86 -20.06
CA TRP A 179 6.26 -16.64 -20.66
C TRP A 179 6.81 -15.68 -19.60
N CYS A 180 6.01 -15.34 -18.59
CA CYS A 180 6.39 -14.40 -17.53
C CYS A 180 7.59 -14.92 -16.72
N VAL A 181 7.62 -16.22 -16.42
CA VAL A 181 8.73 -16.85 -15.70
C VAL A 181 9.98 -16.94 -16.57
N TYR A 182 9.83 -17.21 -17.87
CA TYR A 182 10.93 -17.17 -18.83
C TYR A 182 11.55 -15.76 -18.91
N GLU A 183 10.73 -14.71 -19.03
CA GLU A 183 11.20 -13.32 -19.07
C GLU A 183 12.02 -12.96 -17.83
N LEU A 184 11.49 -13.26 -16.64
CA LEU A 184 12.18 -13.02 -15.38
C LEU A 184 13.53 -13.76 -15.29
N ALA A 185 13.54 -15.05 -15.63
CA ALA A 185 14.76 -15.86 -15.58
C ALA A 185 15.82 -15.42 -16.59
N VAL A 186 15.40 -15.06 -17.81
CA VAL A 186 16.30 -14.57 -18.86
C VAL A 186 16.88 -13.22 -18.47
N PHE A 187 16.07 -12.31 -17.93
CA PHE A 187 16.54 -11.00 -17.47
C PHE A 187 17.59 -11.13 -16.37
N LEU A 188 17.32 -11.93 -15.34
CA LEU A 188 18.21 -12.17 -14.20
C LEU A 188 19.49 -12.95 -14.53
N ARG A 189 19.60 -13.48 -15.75
CA ARG A 189 20.84 -14.07 -16.25
C ARG A 189 21.83 -13.02 -16.75
N THR A 190 21.34 -11.84 -17.12
CA THR A 190 22.17 -10.77 -17.72
C THR A 190 22.17 -9.48 -16.92
N HIS A 191 21.33 -9.37 -15.89
CA HIS A 191 21.20 -8.20 -15.02
C HIS A 191 21.27 -8.59 -13.56
N ASP A 192 21.48 -7.59 -12.72
CA ASP A 192 21.50 -7.76 -11.27
C ASP A 192 20.06 -7.86 -10.72
N LYS A 193 19.91 -8.38 -9.50
CA LYS A 193 18.58 -8.57 -8.88
C LYS A 193 17.90 -7.24 -8.57
N GLU A 194 18.70 -6.21 -8.37
CA GLU A 194 18.33 -4.83 -8.07
C GLU A 194 17.63 -4.14 -9.26
N ASP A 195 17.84 -4.64 -10.48
CA ASP A 195 17.23 -4.11 -11.71
C ASP A 195 15.80 -4.67 -11.93
N VAL A 196 15.36 -5.61 -11.08
CA VAL A 196 14.00 -6.13 -11.09
C VAL A 196 13.13 -5.37 -10.09
N VAL A 197 12.13 -4.67 -10.61
CA VAL A 197 11.11 -3.96 -9.82
C VAL A 197 9.84 -4.80 -9.83
N VAL A 198 9.45 -5.35 -8.68
CA VAL A 198 8.21 -6.14 -8.55
C VAL A 198 7.13 -5.30 -7.88
N VAL A 199 5.93 -5.30 -8.46
CA VAL A 199 4.75 -4.61 -7.91
C VAL A 199 3.61 -5.61 -7.78
N ASN A 200 3.22 -5.92 -6.54
CA ASN A 200 2.04 -6.74 -6.30
C ASN A 200 0.77 -5.92 -6.55
N LEU A 201 -0.06 -6.36 -7.50
CA LEU A 201 -1.33 -5.71 -7.81
C LEU A 201 -2.36 -5.84 -6.68
N ASP A 202 -2.35 -6.93 -5.90
CA ASP A 202 -3.30 -7.11 -4.79
C ASP A 202 -2.92 -6.26 -3.57
N HIS A 203 -1.62 -6.13 -3.26
CA HIS A 203 -1.15 -5.18 -2.24
C HIS A 203 -1.47 -3.74 -2.63
N LEU A 204 -1.37 -3.41 -3.93
CA LEU A 204 -1.75 -2.10 -4.43
C LEU A 204 -3.23 -1.81 -4.21
N LYS A 205 -4.11 -2.76 -4.57
CA LYS A 205 -5.56 -2.66 -4.34
C LYS A 205 -5.86 -2.39 -2.87
N LEU A 206 -5.26 -3.18 -1.99
CA LEU A 206 -5.41 -3.01 -0.55
C LEU A 206 -4.96 -1.61 -0.13
N CYS A 207 -3.77 -1.15 -0.52
CA CYS A 207 -3.28 0.15 -0.06
C CYS A 207 -4.10 1.33 -0.58
N VAL A 208 -4.59 1.27 -1.82
CA VAL A 208 -5.54 2.26 -2.34
C VAL A 208 -6.84 2.22 -1.54
N THR A 209 -7.36 1.02 -1.23
CA THR A 209 -8.57 0.85 -0.41
C THR A 209 -8.38 1.43 0.99
N LEU A 210 -7.24 1.14 1.63
CA LEU A 210 -6.88 1.67 2.94
C LEU A 210 -6.77 3.20 2.93
N MET A 211 -6.11 3.77 1.92
CA MET A 211 -5.99 5.21 1.75
C MET A 211 -7.37 5.87 1.61
N LEU A 212 -8.26 5.31 0.78
CA LEU A 212 -9.62 5.83 0.58
C LEU A 212 -10.47 5.70 1.85
N THR A 213 -10.46 4.55 2.51
CA THR A 213 -11.19 4.33 3.77
C THR A 213 -10.69 5.27 4.87
N GLN A 214 -9.37 5.48 4.96
CA GLN A 214 -8.79 6.42 5.92
C GLN A 214 -9.20 7.86 5.64
N PHE A 215 -9.15 8.30 4.38
CA PHE A 215 -9.60 9.63 3.99
C PHE A 215 -11.09 9.84 4.29
N MET A 216 -11.95 8.86 3.96
CA MET A 216 -13.37 8.91 4.29
C MET A 216 -13.63 8.93 5.80
N SER A 217 -12.85 8.20 6.60
CA SER A 217 -12.97 8.22 8.06
C SER A 217 -12.64 9.59 8.65
N ILE A 218 -11.61 10.26 8.13
CA ILE A 218 -11.27 11.64 8.52
C ILE A 218 -12.40 12.59 8.14
N LEU A 219 -12.89 12.52 6.90
CA LEU A 219 -14.00 13.34 6.42
C LEU A 219 -15.25 13.18 7.30
N ILE A 220 -15.60 11.95 7.69
CA ILE A 220 -16.74 11.67 8.56
C ILE A 220 -16.52 12.24 9.95
N LEU A 221 -15.31 12.12 10.52
CA LEU A 221 -14.98 12.67 11.84
C LEU A 221 -15.09 14.19 11.86
N ASP A 222 -14.52 14.87 10.85
CA ASP A 222 -14.53 16.33 10.76
C ASP A 222 -15.97 16.87 10.55
N LEU A 223 -16.76 16.21 9.68
CA LEU A 223 -18.16 16.56 9.49
C LEU A 223 -19.01 16.24 10.73
N ALA A 224 -18.70 15.16 11.45
CA ALA A 224 -19.41 14.81 12.67
C ALA A 224 -19.15 15.85 13.76
N GLU A 225 -17.92 16.29 13.93
CA GLU A 225 -17.56 17.34 14.89
C GLU A 225 -18.26 18.67 14.60
N GLU A 226 -18.39 19.03 13.32
CA GLU A 226 -19.08 20.27 12.91
C GLU A 226 -20.59 20.24 13.18
N TYR A 227 -21.25 19.11 12.93
CA TYR A 227 -22.72 19.04 12.96
C TYR A 227 -23.28 18.62 14.32
N ILE A 228 -22.47 18.08 15.25
CA ILE A 228 -23.00 17.30 16.36
C ILE A 228 -22.40 17.68 17.74
N LEU A 229 -23.25 18.30 18.56
CA LEU A 229 -23.17 18.33 20.03
C LEU A 229 -23.50 16.97 20.71
N SER A 230 -23.83 15.92 19.94
CA SER A 230 -24.20 14.60 20.43
C SER A 230 -23.03 13.60 20.44
N THR A 231 -22.67 13.11 21.62
CA THR A 231 -21.64 12.10 21.89
C THR A 231 -21.68 10.87 20.98
N ASN A 232 -22.84 10.47 20.44
CA ASN A 232 -23.02 9.26 19.65
C ASN A 232 -22.23 9.23 18.33
N LEU A 233 -22.07 10.34 17.62
CA LEU A 233 -21.42 10.35 16.30
C LEU A 233 -19.89 10.39 16.40
N TYR A 234 -19.35 10.99 17.47
CA TYR A 234 -17.94 10.87 17.83
C TYR A 234 -17.54 9.40 18.06
N HIS A 235 -18.35 8.64 18.82
CA HIS A 235 -18.11 7.22 19.03
C HIS A 235 -18.14 6.42 17.72
N ILE A 236 -19.04 6.73 16.79
CA ILE A 236 -19.07 6.10 15.46
C ILE A 236 -17.77 6.36 14.70
N GLY A 237 -17.30 7.62 14.67
CA GLY A 237 -16.05 7.97 13.98
C GLY A 237 -14.82 7.29 14.60
N VAL A 238 -14.76 7.16 15.92
CA VAL A 238 -13.69 6.41 16.61
C VAL A 238 -13.75 4.92 16.30
N VAL A 239 -14.94 4.32 16.28
CA VAL A 239 -15.14 2.91 15.89
C VAL A 239 -14.70 2.69 14.44
N LEU A 240 -15.05 3.59 13.52
CA LEU A 240 -14.63 3.54 12.13
C LEU A 240 -13.11 3.68 11.98
N GLY A 241 -12.47 4.58 12.74
CA GLY A 241 -11.01 4.73 12.76
C GLY A 241 -10.29 3.48 13.29
N LEU A 242 -10.84 2.85 14.34
CA LEU A 242 -10.33 1.59 14.88
C LEU A 242 -10.53 0.44 13.89
N ALA A 243 -11.71 0.32 13.29
CA ALA A 243 -12.01 -0.68 12.26
C ALA A 243 -11.06 -0.53 11.06
N THR A 244 -10.80 0.71 10.63
CA THR A 244 -9.82 1.01 9.58
C THR A 244 -8.43 0.55 9.99
N SER A 245 -7.98 0.86 11.20
CA SER A 245 -6.66 0.44 11.71
C SER A 245 -6.53 -1.09 11.80
N LEU A 246 -7.58 -1.79 12.23
CA LEU A 246 -7.61 -3.25 12.24
C LEU A 246 -7.60 -3.83 10.84
N PHE A 247 -8.33 -3.22 9.90
CA PHE A 247 -8.35 -3.63 8.49
C PHE A 247 -6.98 -3.39 7.82
N ILE A 248 -6.29 -2.30 8.15
CA ILE A 248 -4.89 -2.06 7.75
C ILE A 248 -3.99 -3.19 8.28
N GLY A 249 -4.08 -3.50 9.58
CA GLY A 249 -3.27 -4.55 10.20
C GLY A 249 -3.54 -5.94 9.61
N HIS A 250 -4.81 -6.27 9.37
CA HIS A 250 -5.20 -7.51 8.70
C HIS A 250 -4.68 -7.57 7.26
N GLY A 251 -4.83 -6.47 6.52
CA GLY A 251 -4.32 -6.34 5.17
C GLY A 251 -2.80 -6.54 5.09
N ALA A 252 -2.03 -5.91 5.98
CA ALA A 252 -0.58 -6.11 6.06
C ALA A 252 -0.21 -7.57 6.35
N PHE A 253 -0.99 -8.27 7.17
CA PHE A 253 -0.80 -9.69 7.45
C PHE A 253 -1.11 -10.55 6.22
N ALA A 254 -2.25 -10.32 5.55
CA ALA A 254 -2.62 -10.98 4.32
C ALA A 254 -1.55 -10.75 3.23
N CYS A 255 -1.02 -9.53 3.13
CA CYS A 255 0.06 -9.21 2.21
C CYS A 255 1.32 -10.06 2.44
N ASN A 256 1.68 -10.26 3.71
CA ASN A 256 2.82 -11.09 4.07
C ASN A 256 2.56 -12.58 3.75
N GLU A 257 1.35 -13.09 3.99
CA GLU A 257 0.97 -14.45 3.58
C GLU A 257 1.03 -14.62 2.05
N GLU A 258 0.54 -13.67 1.28
CA GLU A 258 0.65 -13.67 -0.19
C GLU A 258 2.11 -13.66 -0.66
N TRP A 259 2.99 -12.90 0.00
CA TRP A 259 4.42 -12.91 -0.34
C TRP A 259 5.07 -14.26 -0.03
N GLN A 260 4.72 -14.88 1.10
CA GLN A 260 5.17 -16.23 1.41
C GLN A 260 4.64 -17.23 0.39
N SER A 261 3.39 -17.07 -0.05
CA SER A 261 2.79 -17.84 -1.13
C SER A 261 3.57 -17.67 -2.42
N PHE A 262 3.91 -16.43 -2.83
CA PHE A 262 4.77 -16.16 -3.99
C PHE A 262 6.11 -16.90 -3.88
N CYS A 263 6.82 -16.74 -2.75
CA CYS A 263 8.09 -17.41 -2.53
C CYS A 263 7.96 -18.94 -2.58
N SER A 264 6.85 -19.48 -2.06
CA SER A 264 6.56 -20.92 -2.11
C SER A 264 6.28 -21.37 -3.55
N SER A 265 5.54 -20.58 -4.33
CA SER A 265 5.23 -20.83 -5.74
C SER A 265 6.49 -20.81 -6.60
N VAL A 266 7.44 -19.90 -6.35
CA VAL A 266 8.76 -19.91 -7.00
C VAL A 266 9.53 -21.19 -6.69
N LYS A 267 9.56 -21.63 -5.42
CA LYS A 267 10.23 -22.88 -5.00
C LYS A 267 9.59 -24.13 -5.59
N CYS A 268 8.27 -24.11 -5.74
CA CYS A 268 7.47 -25.21 -6.26
C CYS A 268 7.30 -25.15 -7.79
N PHE A 269 7.83 -24.12 -8.46
CA PHE A 269 7.66 -23.92 -9.89
C PHE A 269 8.14 -25.16 -10.67
N ARG A 270 7.34 -25.53 -11.67
CA ARG A 270 7.56 -26.65 -12.59
C ARG A 270 7.19 -26.20 -13.99
N VAL A 271 8.10 -26.34 -14.96
CA VAL A 271 7.83 -25.98 -16.37
C VAL A 271 6.60 -26.74 -16.88
N ARG A 272 6.49 -28.02 -16.54
CA ARG A 272 5.38 -28.91 -16.93
C ARG A 272 4.00 -28.49 -16.41
N LYS A 273 3.94 -27.73 -15.32
CA LYS A 273 2.67 -27.24 -14.74
C LYS A 273 2.34 -25.82 -15.19
N ALA A 274 3.28 -25.13 -15.83
CA ALA A 274 3.08 -23.76 -16.28
C ALA A 274 2.11 -23.73 -17.48
N LYS A 275 1.23 -22.74 -17.45
CA LYS A 275 0.23 -22.43 -18.47
C LYS A 275 0.87 -21.59 -19.58
N CYS A 276 0.41 -21.82 -20.80
CA CYS A 276 0.63 -20.98 -21.98
C CYS A 276 -0.70 -20.71 -22.67
N SER A 277 -0.80 -19.62 -23.43
CA SER A 277 -2.00 -19.31 -24.21
C SER A 277 -2.27 -20.36 -25.30
N SER A 278 -1.23 -20.99 -25.83
CA SER A 278 -1.32 -22.06 -26.83
C SER A 278 -0.29 -23.17 -26.59
N THR A 279 -0.58 -24.37 -27.10
CA THR A 279 0.35 -25.52 -27.09
C THR A 279 1.58 -25.28 -27.98
N ALA A 280 1.41 -24.49 -29.05
CA ALA A 280 2.49 -24.05 -29.91
C ALA A 280 3.49 -23.16 -29.15
N ASP A 281 2.99 -22.18 -28.39
CA ASP A 281 3.82 -21.31 -27.55
C ASP A 281 4.54 -22.09 -26.46
N TYR A 282 3.85 -23.06 -25.83
CA TYR A 282 4.47 -23.94 -24.85
C TYR A 282 5.64 -24.74 -25.44
N SER A 283 5.43 -25.37 -26.60
CA SER A 283 6.47 -26.15 -27.29
C SER A 283 7.65 -25.27 -27.70
N ARG A 284 7.35 -24.05 -28.15
CA ARG A 284 8.35 -23.05 -28.51
C ARG A 284 9.18 -22.59 -27.31
N LEU A 285 8.52 -22.22 -26.22
CA LEU A 285 9.19 -21.81 -24.97
C LEU A 285 10.04 -22.93 -24.40
N LYS A 286 9.53 -24.16 -24.39
CA LYS A 286 10.28 -25.35 -23.98
C LYS A 286 11.55 -25.51 -24.80
N LYS A 287 11.48 -25.33 -26.11
CA LYS A 287 12.66 -25.33 -26.98
C LYS A 287 13.62 -24.19 -26.61
N LEU A 288 13.14 -22.95 -26.45
CA LEU A 288 13.97 -21.82 -26.04
C LEU A 288 14.63 -22.05 -24.66
N ILE A 289 13.93 -22.69 -23.73
CA ILE A 289 14.42 -23.07 -22.41
C ILE A 289 15.52 -24.12 -22.54
N THR A 290 15.28 -25.22 -23.26
CA THR A 290 16.30 -26.26 -23.51
C THR A 290 17.51 -25.67 -24.23
N ASP A 291 17.30 -24.88 -25.28
CA ASP A 291 18.37 -24.25 -26.05
C ASP A 291 19.20 -23.30 -25.21
N MET A 292 18.61 -22.60 -24.24
CA MET A 292 19.30 -21.57 -23.44
C MET A 292 19.89 -22.10 -22.13
N TYR A 293 19.19 -23.02 -21.46
CA TYR A 293 19.51 -23.52 -20.11
C TYR A 293 20.01 -24.96 -20.12
N GLY A 294 19.99 -25.67 -21.25
CA GLY A 294 20.35 -27.07 -21.39
C GLY A 294 19.16 -28.02 -21.18
N SER A 295 18.37 -27.79 -20.13
CA SER A 295 17.21 -28.61 -19.80
C SER A 295 16.12 -27.84 -19.05
N GLU A 296 14.89 -28.38 -19.02
CA GLU A 296 13.82 -27.86 -18.15
C GLU A 296 14.24 -27.88 -16.68
N ALA A 297 14.97 -28.91 -16.24
CA ALA A 297 15.39 -29.07 -14.86
C ALA A 297 16.40 -28.00 -14.43
N GLU A 298 17.37 -27.68 -15.29
CA GLU A 298 18.34 -26.59 -15.06
C GLU A 298 17.64 -25.23 -15.02
N PHE A 299 16.69 -24.99 -15.94
CA PHE A 299 15.87 -23.78 -15.89
C PHE A 299 15.06 -23.68 -14.61
N GLU A 300 14.40 -24.76 -14.18
CA GLU A 300 13.69 -24.79 -12.90
C GLU A 300 14.62 -24.57 -11.71
N ALA A 301 15.84 -25.11 -11.75
CA ALA A 301 16.84 -24.89 -10.71
C ALA A 301 17.24 -23.41 -10.63
N VAL A 302 17.45 -22.77 -11.79
CA VAL A 302 17.65 -21.31 -11.87
C VAL A 302 16.46 -20.59 -11.28
N VAL A 303 15.23 -20.84 -11.76
CA VAL A 303 14.00 -20.18 -11.29
C VAL A 303 13.80 -20.32 -9.78
N LYS A 304 14.00 -21.52 -9.21
CA LYS A 304 13.90 -21.73 -7.75
C LYS A 304 15.01 -21.02 -6.99
N GLY A 305 16.21 -20.94 -7.59
CA GLY A 305 17.33 -20.14 -7.10
C GLY A 305 17.07 -18.64 -7.16
N LEU A 306 16.12 -18.19 -7.99
CA LEU A 306 15.62 -16.82 -8.02
C LEU A 306 14.74 -16.47 -6.80
N CYS A 307 14.70 -17.30 -5.75
CA CYS A 307 14.25 -16.81 -4.44
C CYS A 307 14.97 -15.48 -4.19
N LEU A 308 14.26 -14.36 -4.40
CA LEU A 308 14.76 -13.00 -4.33
C LEU A 308 15.11 -12.79 -2.85
N GLY A 309 16.34 -13.15 -2.55
CA GLY A 309 16.67 -13.73 -1.26
C GLY A 309 16.60 -12.73 -0.14
N GLN A 310 16.02 -13.18 0.97
CA GLN A 310 16.33 -12.78 2.34
C GLN A 310 17.80 -13.09 2.72
N GLY A 311 18.75 -12.88 1.80
CA GLY A 311 20.17 -13.05 2.06
C GLY A 311 20.66 -12.02 3.09
N LYS A 312 21.72 -12.34 3.83
CA LYS A 312 22.34 -11.48 4.85
C LYS A 312 22.87 -10.12 4.33
N ASN A 313 22.77 -9.87 3.03
CA ASN A 313 22.98 -8.54 2.48
C ASN A 313 21.78 -7.67 2.84
N LYS A 314 22.04 -6.51 3.46
CA LYS A 314 21.11 -5.52 4.06
C LYS A 314 20.04 -4.93 3.13
N HIS A 315 19.77 -5.57 2.01
CA HIS A 315 18.79 -5.14 1.04
C HIS A 315 17.80 -6.29 0.89
N VAL A 316 17.01 -6.53 1.95
CA VAL A 316 15.63 -6.96 1.73
C VAL A 316 15.05 -5.82 0.90
N PRO A 317 14.86 -6.01 -0.40
CA PRO A 317 14.40 -4.93 -1.23
C PRO A 317 13.00 -4.57 -0.75
N THR A 318 12.76 -3.26 -0.79
CA THR A 318 11.77 -2.57 0.03
C THR A 318 10.31 -2.96 -0.24
N TRP A 319 9.98 -4.08 -0.90
CA TRP A 319 8.67 -4.40 -1.45
C TRP A 319 7.55 -4.66 -0.45
N LEU A 320 7.81 -5.14 0.78
CA LEU A 320 6.70 -5.43 1.71
C LEU A 320 5.94 -4.15 2.11
N PHE A 321 6.62 -3.01 2.02
CA PHE A 321 6.03 -1.69 1.82
C PHE A 321 7.03 -0.91 0.98
N SER A 322 6.90 -0.92 -0.35
CA SER A 322 7.74 -0.05 -1.18
C SER A 322 7.73 1.34 -0.54
N ARG A 323 8.85 2.06 -0.50
CA ARG A 323 8.85 3.42 0.07
C ARG A 323 7.70 4.25 -0.51
N ALA A 324 7.28 3.95 -1.73
CA ALA A 324 6.05 4.44 -2.34
C ALA A 324 4.77 4.00 -1.60
N LEU A 325 4.56 2.71 -1.35
CA LEU A 325 3.43 2.18 -0.60
C LEU A 325 3.34 2.74 0.83
N LEU A 326 4.46 2.83 1.54
CA LEU A 326 4.49 3.44 2.88
C LEU A 326 4.12 4.93 2.81
N ARG A 327 4.64 5.65 1.81
CA ARG A 327 4.24 7.05 1.55
C ARG A 327 2.75 7.16 1.22
N LEU A 328 2.17 6.21 0.48
CA LEU A 328 0.74 6.16 0.17
C LEU A 328 -0.11 5.99 1.43
N MET A 329 0.33 5.14 2.36
CA MET A 329 -0.35 4.96 3.65
C MET A 329 -0.17 6.15 4.60
N LEU A 330 1.01 6.76 4.63
CA LEU A 330 1.32 7.91 5.47
C LEU A 330 0.72 9.21 4.94
N ALA A 331 0.41 9.26 3.65
CA ALA A 331 -0.02 10.46 2.94
C ALA A 331 -1.19 11.19 3.63
N PRO A 332 -2.29 10.52 4.03
CA PRO A 332 -3.41 11.17 4.70
C PRO A 332 -3.11 11.68 6.12
N HIS A 333 -2.09 11.15 6.80
CA HIS A 333 -1.80 11.49 8.20
C HIS A 333 -1.01 12.77 8.37
N ILE A 334 -0.21 13.15 7.36
CA ILE A 334 0.62 14.36 7.45
C ILE A 334 -0.20 15.65 7.44
N PRO A 335 -1.18 15.85 6.54
CA PRO A 335 -2.02 17.04 6.56
C PRO A 335 -2.69 17.24 7.94
N LEU A 336 -3.24 16.17 8.50
CA LEU A 336 -3.85 16.16 9.83
C LEU A 336 -2.86 16.51 10.95
N PHE A 337 -1.66 15.91 10.91
CA PHE A 337 -0.63 16.17 11.92
C PHE A 337 -0.13 17.62 11.88
N VAL A 338 0.12 18.14 10.69
CA VAL A 338 0.60 19.51 10.50
C VAL A 338 -0.46 20.50 10.96
N ALA A 339 -1.72 20.33 10.55
CA ALA A 339 -2.86 21.13 10.99
C ALA A 339 -2.91 21.21 12.53
N ARG A 340 -3.04 20.06 13.20
CA ARG A 340 -3.16 20.00 14.66
C ARG A 340 -1.97 20.59 15.42
N THR A 341 -0.75 20.39 14.92
CA THR A 341 0.47 20.96 15.55
C THR A 341 0.43 22.48 15.51
N PHE A 342 -0.06 23.05 14.42
CA PHE A 342 -0.21 24.49 14.28
C PHE A 342 -1.38 25.05 15.12
N SER A 343 -2.52 24.36 15.19
CA SER A 343 -3.64 24.70 16.10
C SER A 343 -3.14 24.84 17.54
N LEU A 344 -2.35 23.84 17.96
CA LEU A 344 -1.77 23.79 19.30
C LEU A 344 -0.79 24.92 19.57
N ALA A 345 0.07 25.23 18.59
CA ALA A 345 1.03 26.32 18.71
C ALA A 345 0.34 27.70 18.86
N ALA A 346 -0.77 27.92 18.16
CA ALA A 346 -1.57 29.15 18.32
C ALA A 346 -2.16 29.25 19.74
N ILE A 347 -2.74 28.17 20.27
CA ILE A 347 -3.28 28.11 21.63
C ILE A 347 -2.19 28.42 22.67
N ILE A 348 -0.98 27.82 22.52
CA ILE A 348 0.15 28.06 23.43
C ILE A 348 0.58 29.53 23.42
N ARG A 349 0.50 30.22 22.27
CA ARG A 349 0.86 31.64 22.18
C ARG A 349 -0.15 32.58 22.83
N GLY A 350 -1.24 32.06 23.40
CA GLY A 350 -2.31 32.88 23.94
C GLY A 350 -3.05 33.67 22.85
N GLU A 351 -2.89 33.27 21.59
CA GLU A 351 -3.78 33.69 20.52
C GLU A 351 -5.12 33.04 20.87
N SER A 352 -6.00 33.81 21.50
CA SER A 352 -7.33 33.34 21.85
C SER A 352 -7.93 32.73 20.58
N THR A 353 -8.23 31.43 20.63
CA THR A 353 -9.22 30.88 19.72
C THR A 353 -10.41 31.81 19.86
N PRO A 354 -10.87 32.47 18.78
CA PRO A 354 -12.04 33.32 18.87
C PRO A 354 -13.22 32.38 19.06
N THR A 355 -13.38 31.93 20.30
CA THR A 355 -14.67 31.54 20.83
C THR A 355 -15.50 32.77 20.63
N VAL A 356 -16.54 32.59 19.82
CA VAL A 356 -17.60 33.56 19.68
C VAL A 356 -18.22 33.65 21.07
N LYS A 357 -17.66 34.49 21.94
CA LYS A 357 -18.48 35.14 22.96
C LYS A 357 -19.42 36.00 22.13
N LEU A 358 -20.66 35.53 21.97
CA LEU A 358 -21.76 36.46 21.79
C LEU A 358 -21.63 37.41 22.98
N TYR A 359 -21.17 38.61 22.69
CA TYR A 359 -20.84 39.64 23.65
C TYR A 359 -22.13 39.93 24.44
N ASP A 360 -22.18 39.48 25.70
CA ASP A 360 -23.18 39.92 26.64
C ASP A 360 -22.61 41.17 27.33
N PRO A 361 -23.14 42.38 27.02
CA PRO A 361 -22.58 43.64 27.53
C PRO A 361 -22.66 43.80 29.06
N ASP A 362 -23.39 42.93 29.77
CA ASP A 362 -23.74 43.16 31.19
C ASP A 362 -22.96 42.29 32.19
N GLU A 363 -22.10 41.34 31.76
CA GLU A 363 -21.32 40.50 32.69
C GLU A 363 -19.94 41.10 33.05
N ALA A 364 -19.74 41.35 34.36
CA ALA A 364 -18.48 41.80 34.90
C ALA A 364 -17.38 40.72 34.78
N PRO A 365 -16.13 41.09 34.43
CA PRO A 365 -15.06 40.13 34.16
C PRO A 365 -14.61 39.39 35.44
N GLU A 366 -14.81 38.08 35.49
CA GLU A 366 -14.21 37.24 36.53
C GLU A 366 -12.67 37.14 36.38
N PRO A 367 -11.92 37.02 37.51
CA PRO A 367 -10.48 36.87 37.47
C PRO A 367 -10.11 35.54 36.81
N LEU A 368 -9.46 35.62 35.64
CA LEU A 368 -9.03 34.45 34.88
C LEU A 368 -8.14 33.52 35.75
N PRO A 369 -8.38 32.19 35.75
CA PRO A 369 -7.38 31.25 36.23
C PRO A 369 -6.09 31.47 35.45
N SER A 370 -4.94 31.38 36.12
CA SER A 370 -3.63 31.66 35.52
C SER A 370 -3.54 30.98 34.15
N ILE A 371 -3.45 31.80 33.10
CA ILE A 371 -3.54 31.39 31.69
C ILE A 371 -2.62 30.20 31.38
N ALA A 372 -1.48 30.11 32.09
CA ALA A 372 -0.53 29.00 32.02
C ALA A 372 -1.11 27.64 32.44
N LEU A 373 -2.00 27.58 33.43
CA LEU A 373 -2.56 26.34 33.94
C LEU A 373 -3.67 25.82 32.99
N ALA A 374 -4.55 26.70 32.52
CA ALA A 374 -5.55 26.35 31.51
C ALA A 374 -4.88 25.89 30.19
N ALA A 375 -3.86 26.62 29.73
CA ALA A 375 -3.06 26.23 28.57
C ALA A 375 -2.34 24.89 28.77
N PHE A 376 -1.82 24.59 29.96
CA PHE A 376 -1.18 23.31 30.26
C PHE A 376 -2.17 22.14 30.25
N TRP A 377 -3.39 22.33 30.77
CA TRP A 377 -4.41 21.29 30.80
C TRP A 377 -5.04 21.03 29.43
N ASP A 378 -5.28 22.08 28.62
CA ASP A 378 -5.72 21.92 27.23
C ASP A 378 -4.62 21.31 26.36
N LEU A 379 -3.37 21.76 26.52
CA LEU A 379 -2.21 21.14 25.89
C LEU A 379 -2.16 19.64 26.24
N ARG A 380 -2.35 19.26 27.50
CA ARG A 380 -2.31 17.85 27.91
C ARG A 380 -3.52 17.05 27.36
N ALA A 381 -4.71 17.63 27.39
CA ALA A 381 -5.96 16.98 26.97
C ALA A 381 -6.05 16.79 25.45
N SER A 382 -5.49 17.69 24.65
CA SER A 382 -5.48 17.59 23.19
C SER A 382 -4.23 16.89 22.66
N THR A 383 -3.05 17.20 23.20
CA THR A 383 -1.77 16.72 22.65
C THR A 383 -1.54 15.25 22.93
N ILE A 384 -2.04 14.70 24.05
CA ILE A 384 -1.87 13.26 24.35
C ILE A 384 -2.71 12.38 23.41
N PRO A 385 -4.02 12.61 23.20
CA PRO A 385 -4.79 11.84 22.21
C PRO A 385 -4.32 12.05 20.78
N ILE A 386 -3.87 13.25 20.42
CA ILE A 386 -3.34 13.57 19.08
C ILE A 386 -1.99 12.89 18.87
N LEU A 387 -1.03 13.00 19.80
CA LEU A 387 0.22 12.23 19.75
C LEU A 387 -0.07 10.73 19.76
N MET A 388 -1.00 10.25 20.59
CA MET A 388 -1.35 8.83 20.63
C MET A 388 -2.05 8.35 19.36
N MET A 389 -2.88 9.14 18.68
CA MET A 389 -3.48 8.77 17.39
C MET A 389 -2.49 8.92 16.22
N SER A 390 -1.65 9.96 16.23
CA SER A 390 -0.65 10.25 15.18
C SER A 390 0.56 9.30 15.24
N PHE A 391 0.93 8.81 16.44
CA PHE A 391 1.96 7.78 16.59
C PHE A 391 1.41 6.35 16.61
N ARG A 392 0.13 6.09 16.91
CA ARG A 392 -0.39 4.71 16.99
C ARG A 392 -0.34 3.96 15.67
N THR A 393 -0.94 4.46 14.60
CA THR A 393 -1.19 3.60 13.43
C THR A 393 0.09 3.38 12.61
N PRO A 394 0.86 4.42 12.24
CA PRO A 394 2.03 4.21 11.41
C PRO A 394 3.27 3.78 12.20
N LEU A 395 3.48 4.27 13.44
CA LEU A 395 4.63 3.86 14.24
C LEU A 395 4.43 2.46 14.85
N MET A 396 3.21 2.03 15.24
CA MET A 396 3.02 0.62 15.65
C MET A 396 2.99 -0.34 14.47
N LEU A 397 2.64 0.11 13.26
CA LEU A 397 2.89 -0.67 12.05
C LEU A 397 4.38 -0.73 11.73
N LEU A 398 5.13 0.38 11.84
CA LEU A 398 6.56 0.43 11.56
C LEU A 398 7.40 -0.31 12.62
N VAL A 399 7.14 -0.07 13.91
CA VAL A 399 7.77 -0.76 15.06
C VAL A 399 7.24 -2.18 15.15
N GLY A 400 5.96 -2.43 14.90
CA GLY A 400 5.42 -3.78 14.78
C GLY A 400 6.05 -4.56 13.64
N HIS A 401 6.31 -3.93 12.49
CA HIS A 401 6.97 -4.52 11.31
C HIS A 401 8.48 -4.70 11.50
N GLU A 402 9.19 -3.74 12.07
CA GLU A 402 10.62 -3.87 12.39
C GLU A 402 10.83 -4.92 13.50
N LEU A 403 10.00 -4.94 14.55
CA LEU A 403 10.01 -6.01 15.55
C LEU A 403 9.53 -7.36 14.97
N ALA A 404 8.64 -7.32 13.96
CA ALA A 404 8.17 -8.50 13.25
C ALA A 404 9.28 -9.19 12.46
N ILE A 405 10.05 -8.39 11.72
CA ILE A 405 11.12 -8.84 10.82
C ILE A 405 12.33 -9.33 11.59
N THR A 406 12.68 -8.69 12.71
CA THR A 406 14.01 -8.92 13.29
C THR A 406 14.10 -10.16 14.17
N TRP A 407 13.00 -10.69 14.73
CA TRP A 407 13.09 -11.89 15.59
C TRP A 407 11.76 -12.61 15.92
N ILE A 408 10.63 -11.90 15.98
CA ILE A 408 9.44 -12.37 16.71
C ILE A 408 8.56 -13.34 15.91
N PHE A 409 8.48 -13.23 14.57
CA PHE A 409 7.51 -14.00 13.78
C PHE A 409 7.80 -15.49 13.67
N LYS A 410 9.06 -15.90 13.82
CA LYS A 410 9.39 -17.33 13.80
C LYS A 410 8.88 -18.09 15.03
N LYS A 411 8.46 -17.38 16.09
CA LYS A 411 8.15 -17.99 17.40
C LYS A 411 6.76 -17.68 17.97
N MET A 412 6.14 -16.54 17.62
CA MET A 412 4.89 -16.10 18.29
C MET A 412 3.57 -16.40 17.56
N GLY A 413 3.58 -16.74 16.26
CA GLY A 413 2.37 -17.14 15.54
C GLY A 413 1.20 -16.14 15.66
N ARG A 414 -0.05 -16.65 15.62
CA ARG A 414 -1.31 -15.86 15.65
C ARG A 414 -1.56 -15.06 16.94
N TRP A 415 -0.78 -15.27 18.01
CA TRP A 415 -0.93 -14.58 19.29
C TRP A 415 -0.62 -13.08 19.23
N TYR A 416 0.18 -12.66 18.25
CA TYR A 416 0.52 -11.24 18.03
C TYR A 416 -0.70 -10.36 17.74
N LEU A 417 -1.67 -10.86 16.97
CA LEU A 417 -2.92 -10.12 16.70
C LEU A 417 -3.71 -9.91 18.00
N GLY A 418 -3.74 -10.92 18.86
CA GLY A 418 -4.38 -10.86 20.18
C GLY A 418 -3.70 -9.88 21.13
N ILE A 419 -2.36 -9.83 21.15
CA ILE A 419 -1.60 -8.89 21.99
C ILE A 419 -1.75 -7.45 21.48
N THR A 420 -1.65 -7.25 20.17
CA THR A 420 -1.84 -5.92 19.56
C THR A 420 -3.26 -5.43 19.79
N PHE A 421 -4.26 -6.30 19.62
CA PHE A 421 -5.65 -6.00 19.94
C PHE A 421 -5.85 -5.70 21.44
N ALA A 422 -5.30 -6.52 22.34
CA ALA A 422 -5.41 -6.32 23.80
C ALA A 422 -4.76 -5.01 24.27
N ILE A 423 -3.60 -4.65 23.71
CA ILE A 423 -2.93 -3.38 23.99
C ILE A 423 -3.74 -2.21 23.43
N THR A 424 -4.26 -2.33 22.20
CA THR A 424 -5.02 -1.26 21.55
C THR A 424 -6.36 -1.03 22.25
N PHE A 425 -7.06 -2.10 22.61
CA PHE A 425 -8.33 -2.10 23.33
C PHE A 425 -8.16 -1.69 24.80
N GLY A 426 -7.11 -2.15 25.48
CA GLY A 426 -6.78 -1.75 26.85
C GLY A 426 -6.47 -0.25 26.94
N ALA A 427 -5.68 0.29 26.01
CA ALA A 427 -5.42 1.72 25.97
C ALA A 427 -6.62 2.54 25.45
N TYR A 428 -7.54 1.96 24.67
CA TYR A 428 -8.84 2.58 24.37
C TYR A 428 -9.70 2.71 25.64
N ASN A 429 -9.82 1.65 26.43
CA ASN A 429 -10.58 1.70 27.69
C ASN A 429 -9.97 2.67 28.72
N CYS A 430 -8.64 2.72 28.83
CA CYS A 430 -7.97 3.74 29.63
C CYS A 430 -8.30 5.16 29.14
N LEU A 431 -8.33 5.39 27.83
CA LEU A 431 -8.65 6.70 27.25
C LEU A 431 -10.10 7.09 27.53
N THR A 432 -11.05 6.16 27.36
CA THR A 432 -12.47 6.37 27.66
C THR A 432 -12.68 6.66 29.15
N GLN A 433 -11.97 5.97 30.05
CA GLN A 433 -12.03 6.24 31.49
C GLN A 433 -11.47 7.61 31.86
N VAL A 434 -10.37 8.04 31.23
CA VAL A 434 -9.81 9.38 31.45
C VAL A 434 -10.76 10.46 30.93
N VAL A 435 -11.35 10.27 29.75
CA VAL A 435 -12.32 11.23 29.18
C VAL A 435 -13.60 11.28 30.01
N CYS A 436 -14.17 10.15 30.41
CA CYS A 436 -15.34 10.11 31.29
C CYS A 436 -15.05 10.71 32.68
N GLY A 437 -13.86 10.44 33.23
CA GLY A 437 -13.42 11.05 34.49
C GLY A 437 -13.32 12.57 34.39
N LEU A 438 -12.70 13.08 33.31
CA LEU A 438 -12.61 14.53 33.07
C LEU A 438 -13.99 15.15 32.86
N HIS A 439 -14.90 14.46 32.17
CA HIS A 439 -16.28 14.94 31.94
C HIS A 439 -17.13 14.99 33.22
N LEU A 440 -16.88 14.09 34.18
CA LEU A 440 -17.48 14.12 35.53
C LEU A 440 -16.89 15.23 36.40
N PHE A 441 -15.64 15.62 36.18
CA PHE A 441 -14.99 16.72 36.91
C PHE A 441 -15.35 18.11 36.36
N TYR A 442 -15.78 18.21 35.10
CA TYR A 442 -16.02 19.50 34.41
C TYR A 442 -17.48 19.97 34.35
N HIS A 443 -18.45 19.18 34.81
CA HIS A 443 -19.85 19.60 34.83
C HIS A 443 -20.27 20.03 36.26
N PRO A 444 -20.21 21.32 36.61
CA PRO A 444 -20.70 21.80 37.89
C PRO A 444 -22.22 21.97 37.82
N ILE A 445 -22.97 20.87 37.84
CA ILE A 445 -24.43 20.94 38.05
C ILE A 445 -24.83 20.06 39.23
N HIS A 446 -25.10 20.77 40.32
CA HIS A 446 -25.78 20.39 41.56
C HIS A 446 -25.20 19.24 42.40
N ARG A 447 -24.81 19.64 43.62
CA ARG A 447 -24.68 18.81 44.82
C ARG A 447 -26.00 18.04 45.09
N ALA A 448 -26.21 16.92 44.41
CA ALA A 448 -27.09 15.86 44.88
C ALA A 448 -26.22 14.66 45.26
N PRO A 449 -26.54 13.92 46.34
CA PRO A 449 -25.70 12.83 46.82
C PRO A 449 -25.68 11.70 45.78
N ILE A 450 -24.52 11.51 45.15
CA ILE A 450 -24.20 10.38 44.28
C ILE A 450 -23.97 9.16 45.18
N SER A 451 -25.05 8.44 45.52
CA SER A 451 -24.95 7.14 46.20
C SER A 451 -25.61 5.99 45.42
N GLY A 452 -25.92 6.18 44.13
CA GLY A 452 -26.71 5.20 43.38
C GLY A 452 -26.17 4.75 42.03
N TRP A 453 -25.09 5.33 41.50
CA TRP A 453 -24.74 5.15 40.08
C TRP A 453 -23.25 4.91 39.84
N ILE A 454 -22.67 3.90 40.49
CA ILE A 454 -21.46 3.25 39.96
C ILE A 454 -21.55 1.76 40.28
N ASN A 455 -22.06 0.96 39.33
CA ASN A 455 -21.79 -0.47 39.30
C ASN A 455 -20.67 -0.71 38.28
N GLU A 456 -19.46 -0.35 38.71
CA GLU A 456 -18.19 -0.42 37.96
C GLU A 456 -17.95 -1.81 37.36
N GLY A 457 -18.56 -2.87 37.89
CA GLY A 457 -18.43 -4.24 37.38
C GLY A 457 -19.06 -4.49 35.99
N SER A 458 -20.04 -3.70 35.55
CA SER A 458 -20.80 -4.00 34.33
C SER A 458 -20.01 -3.80 33.02
N LEU A 459 -19.11 -2.81 32.98
CA LEU A 459 -18.23 -2.53 31.83
C LEU A 459 -17.08 -3.55 31.71
N TRP A 460 -16.56 -4.05 32.84
CA TRP A 460 -15.54 -5.10 32.84
C TRP A 460 -16.10 -6.42 32.30
N ILE A 461 -17.33 -6.76 32.68
CA ILE A 461 -18.00 -8.00 32.25
C ILE A 461 -18.33 -7.98 30.75
N THR A 462 -18.73 -6.83 30.19
CA THR A 462 -19.00 -6.70 28.74
C THR A 462 -17.72 -6.71 27.90
N GLY A 463 -16.63 -6.08 28.36
CA GLY A 463 -15.34 -6.11 27.68
C GLY A 463 -14.68 -7.50 27.66
N ILE A 464 -14.68 -8.19 28.80
CA ILE A 464 -14.16 -9.58 28.89
C ILE A 464 -15.07 -10.54 28.11
N GLY A 465 -16.40 -10.33 28.16
CA GLY A 465 -17.37 -11.13 27.40
C GLY A 465 -17.21 -10.99 25.89
N ALA A 466 -17.00 -9.77 25.37
CA ALA A 466 -16.76 -9.55 23.93
C ALA A 466 -15.43 -10.15 23.47
N ALA A 467 -14.37 -10.02 24.26
CA ALA A 467 -13.08 -10.66 23.98
C ALA A 467 -13.19 -12.19 23.97
N ALA A 468 -13.89 -12.79 24.94
CA ALA A 468 -14.12 -14.23 25.02
C ALA A 468 -15.00 -14.75 23.86
N LEU A 469 -16.03 -14.00 23.47
CA LEU A 469 -16.91 -14.33 22.35
C LEU A 469 -16.15 -14.33 21.02
N ILE A 470 -15.34 -13.31 20.76
CA ILE A 470 -14.50 -13.21 19.56
C ILE A 470 -13.43 -14.32 19.56
N PHE A 471 -12.83 -14.62 20.72
CA PHE A 471 -11.88 -15.73 20.85
C PHE A 471 -12.55 -17.09 20.53
N SER A 472 -13.81 -17.26 20.95
CA SER A 472 -14.60 -18.46 20.66
C SER A 472 -14.99 -18.56 19.18
N LEU A 473 -15.36 -17.44 18.54
CA LEU A 473 -15.68 -17.37 17.10
C LEU A 473 -14.45 -17.61 16.21
N LEU A 474 -13.29 -17.09 16.59
CA LEU A 474 -12.02 -17.33 15.90
C LEU A 474 -11.55 -18.79 16.06
N ARG A 475 -11.88 -19.43 17.18
CA ARG A 475 -11.60 -20.84 17.44
C ARG A 475 -12.55 -21.79 16.72
N SER A 476 -13.83 -21.44 16.58
CA SER A 476 -14.84 -22.29 15.90
C SER A 476 -14.74 -22.23 14.38
N SER A 477 -14.26 -21.12 13.81
CA SER A 477 -14.13 -20.95 12.36
C SER A 477 -12.98 -21.75 11.74
N TYR A 478 -12.10 -22.36 12.55
CA TYR A 478 -10.97 -23.16 12.10
C TYR A 478 -10.72 -24.35 13.03
N PRO A 479 -11.41 -25.49 12.86
CA PRO A 479 -11.10 -26.69 13.63
C PRO A 479 -9.65 -27.11 13.36
N TYR A 480 -8.88 -27.23 14.43
CA TYR A 480 -7.54 -27.82 14.40
C TYR A 480 -7.67 -29.33 14.15
N ASP A 481 -7.60 -29.75 12.89
CA ASP A 481 -7.15 -31.11 12.59
C ASP A 481 -5.62 -31.11 12.65
N LEU A 482 -5.10 -31.32 13.86
CA LEU A 482 -3.70 -31.74 14.01
C LEU A 482 -3.58 -33.12 13.37
N PRO A 483 -2.72 -33.32 12.36
CA PRO A 483 -2.49 -34.65 11.83
C PRO A 483 -1.91 -35.51 12.96
N ASN A 484 -2.61 -36.61 13.29
CA ASN A 484 -2.12 -37.64 14.19
C ASN A 484 -0.75 -38.11 13.69
N ALA A 485 0.30 -37.68 14.39
CA ALA A 485 1.65 -38.20 14.22
C ALA A 485 1.73 -39.59 14.87
N SER A 486 1.07 -40.59 14.26
CA SER A 486 1.19 -41.99 14.65
C SER A 486 0.95 -42.93 13.46
N SER A 487 1.88 -42.95 12.50
CA SER A 487 2.20 -44.16 11.72
C SER A 487 3.47 -43.93 10.88
N LYS A 488 4.62 -43.87 11.57
CA LYS A 488 5.86 -44.36 10.97
C LYS A 488 6.17 -45.68 11.63
N ASN A 489 5.71 -46.77 11.02
CA ASN A 489 6.35 -48.08 10.99
C ASN A 489 5.66 -48.92 9.91
N ASN A 490 6.51 -49.56 9.09
CA ASN A 490 6.23 -50.54 8.03
C ASN A 490 5.80 -49.96 6.67
N GLU A 491 6.76 -49.66 5.78
CA GLU A 491 7.32 -50.55 4.74
C GLU A 491 8.51 -49.90 4.06
#